data_AF-A0A916MM63-F1
#
_entry.id   AF-A0A916MM63-F1
#
_cell.length_a   1.000
_cell.length_b   1.000
_cell.length_c   1.000
_cell.angle_alpha   90.00
_cell.angle_beta   90.00
_cell.angle_gamma   90.00
#
_symmetry.space_group_name_H-M   'P 1'
#
loop_
_entity.id
_entity.type
_entity.pdbx_description
1 polymer ?
#
loop_
_entity_poly.entity_id
_entity_poly.type
_entity_poly.pdbx_seq_one_letter_code
_entity_poly.pdbx_strand_id
1 'polypeptide(L)'
;MKTISVNGKDYRLSGGLNHFQQEMQIHLIDWKWEHITHEPGTARGEIYDAILPEKYADRFPILYPDIIPMLREHLKIHPFRIHIFFNHMASSQAANINLFLPILQHPNASAILSKFKPDFSALASAQMDHGYRIEFWDEPFGNLNDKTPVSGTDSDIAIAYYNHQGELCLWLIEHKLTESEFTTCGGFRSKGRQPRHNCSKSFSSILADKHACYYHDARGFNYWKITDANQGFFPNHGDHAQCPFQGGMNQLWRNQLLALSIEQDERQPYRHVTFSVVRHPRNTYLDETLIAYQNLIANNPKFSVFTSADVIDAASSFGDDQLEQWVSWYKNLYAV
;
A
#
# COMPACT_ATOMS: atom_id res chain seq x y z
N MET A 1 16.31 -19.32 2.99
CA MET A 1 16.11 -19.74 1.59
C MET A 1 15.67 -21.20 1.57
N LYS A 2 14.87 -21.61 0.58
CA LYS A 2 14.48 -23.01 0.31
C LYS A 2 14.67 -23.30 -1.18
N THR A 3 15.31 -24.42 -1.51
CA THR A 3 15.35 -24.91 -2.89
C THR A 3 14.19 -25.86 -3.13
N ILE A 4 13.48 -25.68 -4.26
CA ILE A 4 12.47 -26.62 -4.74
C ILE A 4 12.68 -26.93 -6.22
N SER A 5 12.27 -28.12 -6.65
CA SER A 5 12.28 -28.52 -8.06
C SER A 5 10.86 -28.56 -8.59
N VAL A 6 10.57 -27.85 -9.67
CA VAL A 6 9.26 -27.81 -10.34
C VAL A 6 9.50 -27.98 -11.83
N ASN A 7 8.86 -28.98 -12.45
CA ASN A 7 8.98 -29.27 -13.89
C ASN A 7 10.44 -29.38 -14.40
N GLY A 8 11.34 -29.95 -13.59
CA GLY A 8 12.75 -30.12 -13.94
C GLY A 8 13.62 -28.86 -13.81
N LYS A 9 13.09 -27.76 -13.28
CA LYS A 9 13.83 -26.55 -12.93
C LYS A 9 13.96 -26.42 -11.42
N ASP A 10 15.11 -25.97 -10.95
CA ASP A 10 15.37 -25.69 -9.53
C ASP A 10 15.22 -24.20 -9.23
N TYR A 11 14.51 -23.87 -8.15
CA TYR A 11 14.21 -22.50 -7.74
C TYR A 11 14.68 -22.27 -6.30
N ARG A 12 15.45 -21.20 -6.06
CA ARG A 12 15.84 -20.71 -4.73
C ARG A 12 14.86 -19.65 -4.24
N LEU A 13 13.90 -20.12 -3.45
CA LEU A 13 12.77 -19.35 -2.95
C LEU A 13 13.03 -18.77 -1.56
N SER A 14 12.19 -17.79 -1.21
CA SER A 14 12.01 -17.33 0.17
C SER A 14 11.47 -18.48 1.04
N GLY A 15 11.83 -18.48 2.33
CA GLY A 15 11.31 -19.48 3.28
C GLY A 15 9.93 -19.11 3.80
N GLY A 16 9.16 -20.11 4.26
CA GLY A 16 7.89 -19.89 4.96
C GLY A 16 6.73 -19.38 4.09
N LEU A 17 6.83 -19.56 2.77
CA LEU A 17 5.79 -19.12 1.84
C LEU A 17 4.56 -19.99 1.94
N ASN A 18 3.39 -19.36 1.87
CA ASN A 18 2.14 -20.06 1.63
C ASN A 18 2.02 -20.47 0.14
N HIS A 19 0.97 -21.19 -0.21
CA HIS A 19 0.80 -21.73 -1.57
C HIS A 19 0.78 -20.63 -2.64
N PHE A 20 -0.04 -19.59 -2.44
CA PHE A 20 -0.13 -18.45 -3.36
C PHE A 20 1.21 -17.72 -3.53
N GLN A 21 1.92 -17.46 -2.42
CA GLN A 21 3.22 -16.81 -2.44
C GLN A 21 4.28 -17.65 -3.18
N GLN A 22 4.26 -18.97 -3.00
CA GLN A 22 5.17 -19.87 -3.69
C GLN A 22 4.91 -19.86 -5.21
N GLU A 23 3.65 -20.00 -5.63
CA GLU A 23 3.25 -19.93 -7.03
C GLU A 23 3.65 -18.59 -7.66
N MET A 24 3.33 -17.49 -7.00
CA MET A 24 3.68 -16.14 -7.48
C MET A 24 5.19 -15.95 -7.57
N GLN A 25 5.97 -16.42 -6.59
CA GLN A 25 7.41 -16.26 -6.64
C GLN A 25 8.04 -17.09 -7.77
N ILE A 26 7.55 -18.31 -8.03
CA ILE A 26 7.99 -19.12 -9.18
C ILE A 26 7.68 -18.39 -10.50
N HIS A 27 6.44 -17.94 -10.68
CA HIS A 27 6.02 -17.18 -11.87
C HIS A 27 6.92 -15.97 -12.12
N LEU A 28 7.14 -15.17 -11.08
CA LEU A 28 7.97 -13.97 -11.14
C LEU A 28 9.46 -14.27 -11.41
N ILE A 29 9.97 -15.43 -10.97
CA ILE A 29 11.31 -15.89 -11.30
C ILE A 29 11.39 -16.28 -12.77
N ASP A 30 10.44 -17.06 -13.28
CA ASP A 30 10.41 -17.45 -14.69
C ASP A 30 10.33 -16.20 -15.59
N TRP A 31 9.51 -15.21 -15.24
CA TRP A 31 9.45 -13.93 -15.94
C TRP A 31 10.80 -13.21 -15.93
N LYS A 32 11.46 -13.12 -14.76
CA LYS A 32 12.78 -12.51 -14.65
C LYS A 32 13.80 -13.21 -15.55
N TRP A 33 13.80 -14.53 -15.58
CA TRP A 33 14.70 -15.34 -16.38
C TRP A 33 14.50 -15.12 -17.88
N GLU A 34 13.26 -15.00 -18.33
CA GLU A 34 12.90 -14.74 -19.73
C GLU A 34 13.26 -13.31 -20.17
N HIS A 35 12.98 -12.30 -19.33
CA HIS A 35 12.99 -10.91 -19.76
C HIS A 35 14.19 -10.08 -19.27
N ILE A 36 14.88 -10.49 -18.20
CA ILE A 36 15.96 -9.71 -17.59
C ILE A 36 17.26 -10.50 -17.48
N THR A 37 17.29 -11.55 -16.67
CA THR A 37 18.52 -12.30 -16.34
C THR A 37 18.24 -13.57 -15.54
N HIS A 38 19.06 -14.59 -15.76
CA HIS A 38 19.16 -15.78 -14.90
C HIS A 38 20.00 -15.58 -13.63
N GLU A 39 20.76 -14.51 -13.56
CA GLU A 39 21.66 -14.26 -12.43
C GLU A 39 20.85 -13.93 -11.16
N PRO A 40 21.11 -14.61 -10.03
CA PRO A 40 20.38 -14.38 -8.79
C PRO A 40 20.91 -13.15 -8.04
N GLY A 41 20.07 -12.59 -7.20
CA GLY A 41 20.45 -11.54 -6.25
C GLY A 41 20.72 -12.11 -4.86
N THR A 42 21.26 -11.26 -3.98
CA THR A 42 21.63 -11.64 -2.61
C THR A 42 20.86 -10.80 -1.60
N ALA A 43 20.37 -11.42 -0.54
CA ALA A 43 19.83 -10.73 0.62
C ALA A 43 20.28 -11.42 1.91
N ARG A 44 20.87 -10.66 2.84
CA ARG A 44 21.35 -11.15 4.14
C ARG A 44 22.32 -12.36 4.02
N GLY A 45 23.19 -12.35 3.01
CA GLY A 45 24.16 -13.42 2.75
C GLY A 45 23.61 -14.64 2.01
N GLU A 46 22.31 -14.67 1.72
CA GLU A 46 21.65 -15.78 1.02
C GLU A 46 21.31 -15.39 -0.43
N ILE A 47 21.33 -16.38 -1.33
CA ILE A 47 21.11 -16.20 -2.77
C ILE A 47 19.65 -16.55 -3.12
N TYR A 48 18.98 -15.68 -3.88
CA TYR A 48 17.59 -15.85 -4.29
C TYR A 48 17.40 -15.58 -5.78
N ASP A 49 16.63 -16.44 -6.44
CA ASP A 49 16.33 -16.27 -7.86
C ASP A 49 15.35 -15.12 -8.11
N ALA A 50 14.48 -14.83 -7.13
CA ALA A 50 13.49 -13.75 -7.20
C ALA A 50 14.07 -12.35 -6.94
N ILE A 51 15.38 -12.22 -6.66
CA ILE A 51 16.02 -10.92 -6.41
C ILE A 51 16.90 -10.60 -7.62
N LEU A 52 16.84 -9.36 -8.11
CA LEU A 52 17.76 -8.89 -9.13
C LEU A 52 19.14 -8.58 -8.53
N PRO A 53 20.24 -8.91 -9.23
CA PRO A 53 21.57 -8.48 -8.82
C PRO A 53 21.69 -6.96 -8.73
N GLU A 54 22.53 -6.47 -7.81
CA GLU A 54 22.68 -5.03 -7.53
C GLU A 54 23.04 -4.19 -8.76
N LYS A 55 23.79 -4.76 -9.72
CA LYS A 55 24.15 -4.10 -11.00
C LYS A 55 22.95 -3.68 -11.86
N TYR A 56 21.75 -4.18 -11.57
CA TYR A 56 20.51 -3.81 -12.26
C TYR A 56 19.71 -2.71 -11.54
N ALA A 57 20.06 -2.36 -10.30
CA ALA A 57 19.24 -1.49 -9.44
C ALA A 57 18.90 -0.15 -10.10
N ASP A 58 19.88 0.53 -10.70
CA ASP A 58 19.71 1.87 -11.29
C ASP A 58 18.87 1.88 -12.59
N ARG A 59 18.60 0.69 -13.15
CA ARG A 59 17.88 0.54 -14.44
C ARG A 59 16.39 0.30 -14.27
N PHE A 60 15.93 0.01 -13.05
CA PHE A 60 14.53 -0.31 -12.75
C PHE A 60 13.88 -1.34 -13.71
N PRO A 61 14.53 -2.49 -14.02
CA PRO A 61 14.07 -3.38 -15.09
C PRO A 61 12.74 -4.12 -14.77
N ILE A 62 12.25 -4.06 -13.53
CA ILE A 62 10.95 -4.59 -13.12
C ILE A 62 9.81 -3.59 -13.30
N LEU A 63 10.12 -2.36 -13.75
CA LEU A 63 9.12 -1.36 -14.04
C LEU A 63 8.74 -1.40 -15.51
N TYR A 64 7.50 -1.03 -15.81
CA TYR A 64 7.07 -0.82 -17.18
C TYR A 64 7.98 0.26 -17.82
N PRO A 65 8.61 0.02 -18.98
CA PRO A 65 9.66 0.90 -19.49
C PRO A 65 9.23 2.37 -19.65
N ASP A 66 8.01 2.63 -20.10
CA ASP A 66 7.56 3.98 -20.45
C ASP A 66 7.36 4.89 -19.22
N ILE A 67 7.19 4.32 -18.03
CA ILE A 67 7.03 5.12 -16.79
C ILE A 67 8.36 5.50 -16.14
N ILE A 68 9.48 4.88 -16.53
CA ILE A 68 10.79 5.12 -15.89
C ILE A 68 11.23 6.59 -15.98
N PRO A 69 11.15 7.29 -17.14
CA PRO A 69 11.56 8.68 -17.22
C PRO A 69 10.78 9.59 -16.27
N MET A 70 9.47 9.39 -16.15
CA MET A 70 8.66 10.16 -15.22
C MET A 70 8.94 9.78 -13.77
N LEU A 71 9.12 8.50 -13.43
CA LEU A 71 9.43 8.11 -12.05
C LEU A 71 10.72 8.79 -11.59
N ARG A 72 11.71 8.89 -12.47
CA ARG A 72 12.96 9.61 -12.21
C ARG A 72 12.75 11.10 -12.01
N GLU A 73 11.79 11.72 -12.70
CA GLU A 73 11.44 13.13 -12.47
C GLU A 73 10.68 13.31 -11.15
N HIS A 74 9.70 12.45 -10.87
CA HIS A 74 8.96 12.42 -9.62
C HIS A 74 9.92 12.35 -8.42
N LEU A 75 10.92 11.47 -8.46
CA LEU A 75 11.93 11.31 -7.41
C LEU A 75 12.79 12.57 -7.17
N LYS A 76 12.91 13.48 -8.14
CA LYS A 76 13.62 14.76 -7.94
C LYS A 76 12.75 15.77 -7.19
N ILE A 77 11.44 15.75 -7.40
CA ILE A 77 10.48 16.70 -6.83
C ILE A 77 9.98 16.21 -5.47
N HIS A 78 9.64 14.93 -5.39
CA HIS A 78 9.14 14.23 -4.22
C HIS A 78 9.99 12.99 -3.96
N PRO A 79 11.21 13.17 -3.41
CA PRO A 79 12.07 12.04 -3.08
C PRO A 79 11.37 11.15 -2.04
N PHE A 80 11.30 9.86 -2.36
CA PHE A 80 10.84 8.84 -1.44
C PHE A 80 11.87 7.73 -1.32
N ARG A 81 11.78 6.96 -0.24
CA ARG A 81 12.70 5.87 0.01
C ARG A 81 12.37 4.67 -0.87
N ILE A 82 13.27 4.33 -1.78
CA ILE A 82 13.24 3.03 -2.45
C ILE A 82 13.46 1.94 -1.41
N HIS A 83 12.51 1.02 -1.30
CA HIS A 83 12.54 -0.03 -0.29
C HIS A 83 13.73 -0.98 -0.53
N ILE A 84 14.31 -1.53 0.53
CA ILE A 84 15.47 -2.44 0.42
C ILE A 84 15.19 -3.70 -0.40
N PHE A 85 13.90 -4.07 -0.52
CA PHE A 85 13.43 -5.19 -1.34
C PHE A 85 12.78 -4.73 -2.65
N PHE A 86 13.03 -3.49 -3.09
CA PHE A 86 12.49 -3.00 -4.37
C PHE A 86 12.88 -3.91 -5.54
N ASN A 87 14.14 -4.37 -5.56
CA ASN A 87 14.67 -5.28 -6.58
C ASN A 87 14.25 -6.75 -6.41
N HIS A 88 13.39 -7.06 -5.45
CA HIS A 88 12.71 -8.36 -5.42
C HIS A 88 11.57 -8.32 -6.44
N MET A 89 11.42 -9.35 -7.26
CA MET A 89 10.38 -9.42 -8.30
C MET A 89 8.94 -9.32 -7.75
N ALA A 90 8.75 -9.47 -6.43
CA ALA A 90 7.47 -9.42 -5.73
C ALA A 90 7.36 -8.12 -4.91
N SER A 91 8.10 -7.08 -5.28
CA SER A 91 8.07 -5.77 -4.65
C SER A 91 6.70 -5.12 -4.81
N SER A 92 5.99 -4.90 -3.70
CA SER A 92 4.72 -4.17 -3.69
C SER A 92 4.89 -2.70 -4.08
N GLN A 93 6.01 -2.07 -3.72
CA GLN A 93 6.34 -0.71 -4.16
C GLN A 93 6.45 -0.64 -5.70
N ALA A 94 7.13 -1.61 -6.32
CA ALA A 94 7.21 -1.67 -7.78
C ALA A 94 5.86 -2.01 -8.43
N ALA A 95 5.09 -2.93 -7.85
CA ALA A 95 3.77 -3.30 -8.35
C ALA A 95 2.77 -2.12 -8.29
N ASN A 96 2.80 -1.32 -7.23
CA ASN A 96 2.01 -0.10 -7.11
C ASN A 96 2.34 0.92 -8.20
N ILE A 97 3.64 1.18 -8.40
CA ILE A 97 4.17 2.06 -9.44
C ILE A 97 3.72 1.59 -10.83
N ASN A 98 3.86 0.29 -11.10
CA ASN A 98 3.45 -0.34 -12.36
C ASN A 98 1.94 -0.34 -12.59
N LEU A 99 1.14 -0.33 -11.52
CA LEU A 99 -0.32 -0.39 -11.62
C LEU A 99 -0.92 0.98 -11.94
N PHE A 100 -0.45 2.04 -11.28
CA PHE A 100 -1.12 3.34 -11.35
C PHE A 100 -0.48 4.34 -12.30
N LEU A 101 0.84 4.36 -12.45
CA LEU A 101 1.49 5.40 -13.23
C LEU A 101 1.10 5.42 -14.72
N PRO A 102 0.98 4.27 -15.41
CA PRO A 102 0.52 4.25 -16.80
C PRO A 102 -0.88 4.87 -16.97
N ILE A 103 -1.78 4.64 -16.01
CA ILE A 103 -3.13 5.24 -16.00
C ILE A 103 -3.07 6.74 -15.72
N LEU A 104 -2.32 7.16 -14.69
CA LEU A 104 -2.26 8.55 -14.24
C LEU A 104 -1.67 9.50 -15.29
N GLN A 105 -0.89 8.96 -16.23
CA GLN A 105 -0.34 9.72 -17.35
C GLN A 105 -1.22 9.69 -18.60
N HIS A 106 -2.23 8.82 -18.63
CA HIS A 106 -3.04 8.63 -19.81
C HIS A 106 -4.11 9.74 -19.93
N PRO A 107 -4.40 10.25 -21.15
CA PRO A 107 -5.45 11.26 -21.34
C PRO A 107 -6.84 10.84 -20.80
N ASN A 108 -7.12 9.53 -20.79
CA ASN A 108 -8.35 8.97 -20.24
C ASN A 108 -8.28 8.61 -18.74
N ALA A 109 -7.26 9.07 -17.99
CA ALA A 109 -7.06 8.74 -16.57
C ALA A 109 -8.35 8.86 -15.75
N SER A 110 -9.02 10.01 -15.81
CA SER A 110 -10.26 10.26 -15.07
C SER A 110 -11.37 9.26 -15.42
N ALA A 111 -11.53 8.96 -16.71
CA ALA A 111 -12.56 8.04 -17.17
C ALA A 111 -12.27 6.60 -16.73
N ILE A 112 -11.00 6.18 -16.73
CA ILE A 112 -10.56 4.86 -16.24
C ILE A 112 -10.79 4.75 -14.74
N LEU A 113 -10.27 5.71 -13.95
CA LEU A 113 -10.38 5.70 -12.49
C LEU A 113 -11.85 5.76 -12.02
N SER A 114 -12.73 6.45 -12.75
CA SER A 114 -14.16 6.53 -12.44
C SER A 114 -14.89 5.18 -12.48
N LYS A 115 -14.34 4.17 -13.16
CA LYS A 115 -14.94 2.82 -13.24
C LYS A 115 -14.92 2.08 -11.91
N PHE A 116 -13.94 2.36 -11.05
CA PHE A 116 -13.78 1.70 -9.75
C PHE A 116 -13.70 2.68 -8.56
N LYS A 117 -13.67 3.99 -8.83
CA LYS A 117 -13.89 5.07 -7.85
C LYS A 117 -15.07 5.94 -8.33
N PRO A 118 -16.33 5.60 -8.01
CA PRO A 118 -17.51 6.17 -8.68
C PRO A 118 -17.69 7.69 -8.56
N ASP A 119 -17.19 8.28 -7.49
CA ASP A 119 -17.20 9.73 -7.24
C ASP A 119 -16.03 10.46 -7.92
N PHE A 120 -15.13 9.77 -8.62
CA PHE A 120 -14.01 10.37 -9.35
C PHE A 120 -14.51 11.04 -10.64
N SER A 121 -14.50 12.37 -10.67
CA SER A 121 -14.90 13.15 -11.86
C SER A 121 -13.69 13.52 -12.73
N ALA A 122 -12.67 14.13 -12.12
CA ALA A 122 -11.49 14.59 -12.85
C ALA A 122 -10.22 14.51 -12.00
N LEU A 123 -9.11 14.02 -12.59
CA LEU A 123 -7.78 14.09 -11.96
C LEU A 123 -7.40 15.55 -11.72
N ALA A 124 -6.97 15.87 -10.50
CA ALA A 124 -6.56 17.23 -10.13
C ALA A 124 -5.07 17.44 -10.44
N SER A 125 -4.72 17.46 -11.74
CA SER A 125 -3.33 17.49 -12.22
C SER A 125 -2.49 18.68 -11.75
N ALA A 126 -3.12 19.76 -11.28
CA ALA A 126 -2.44 20.92 -10.69
C ALA A 126 -1.97 20.70 -9.23
N GLN A 127 -2.34 19.59 -8.60
CA GLN A 127 -1.95 19.25 -7.22
C GLN A 127 -0.76 18.30 -7.21
N MET A 128 0.07 18.36 -6.16
CA MET A 128 1.25 17.48 -5.97
C MET A 128 2.12 17.42 -7.24
N ASP A 129 2.47 16.22 -7.70
CA ASP A 129 3.11 16.00 -9.00
C ASP A 129 2.09 15.37 -9.96
N HIS A 130 1.51 16.20 -10.83
CA HIS A 130 0.50 15.79 -11.82
C HIS A 130 -0.73 15.09 -11.22
N GLY A 131 -1.13 15.49 -10.00
CA GLY A 131 -2.29 14.97 -9.30
C GLY A 131 -1.99 13.74 -8.45
N TYR A 132 -0.74 13.30 -8.29
CA TYR A 132 -0.40 12.18 -7.40
C TYR A 132 0.92 12.37 -6.65
N ARG A 133 1.14 11.51 -5.65
CA ARG A 133 2.44 11.34 -4.97
C ARG A 133 2.61 9.89 -4.52
N ILE A 134 3.77 9.31 -4.81
CA ILE A 134 4.15 7.95 -4.40
C ILE A 134 4.74 8.01 -2.98
N GLU A 135 4.47 7.00 -2.15
CA GLU A 135 4.88 6.96 -0.73
C GLU A 135 4.45 8.25 0.00
N PHE A 136 3.15 8.55 -0.10
CA PHE A 136 2.59 9.79 0.39
C PHE A 136 2.44 9.78 1.91
N TRP A 137 2.86 10.89 2.50
CA TRP A 137 2.45 11.33 3.83
C TRP A 137 2.22 12.84 3.81
N ASP A 138 1.57 13.35 4.86
CA ASP A 138 1.04 14.71 4.96
C ASP A 138 2.09 15.77 5.33
N GLU A 139 3.27 15.70 4.70
CA GLU A 139 4.30 16.72 4.79
C GLU A 139 3.77 18.09 4.30
N PRO A 140 4.11 19.21 4.96
CA PRO A 140 5.01 19.35 6.11
C PRO A 140 4.34 19.20 7.49
N PHE A 141 3.03 18.91 7.53
CA PHE A 141 2.26 18.98 8.77
C PHE A 141 2.44 17.76 9.67
N GLY A 142 2.56 16.57 9.09
CA GLY A 142 2.91 15.35 9.83
C GLY A 142 1.95 15.05 10.97
N ASN A 143 0.64 15.05 10.70
CA ASN A 143 -0.42 15.02 11.71
C ASN A 143 -0.40 13.75 12.58
N LEU A 144 0.10 12.64 12.03
CA LEU A 144 0.29 11.39 12.79
C LEU A 144 1.44 11.45 13.81
N ASN A 145 2.39 12.38 13.62
CA ASN A 145 3.62 12.51 14.40
C ASN A 145 4.41 11.20 14.52
N ASP A 146 4.45 10.39 13.45
CA ASP A 146 5.08 9.07 13.43
C ASP A 146 6.25 8.95 12.45
N LYS A 147 6.58 10.05 11.75
CA LYS A 147 7.64 10.11 10.77
C LYS A 147 9.02 10.19 11.40
N THR A 148 9.91 9.37 10.86
CA THR A 148 11.33 9.31 11.19
C THR A 148 12.12 9.05 9.91
N PRO A 149 13.45 9.22 9.90
CA PRO A 149 14.26 8.91 8.72
C PRO A 149 14.15 7.46 8.21
N VAL A 150 13.65 6.53 9.02
CA VAL A 150 13.63 5.08 8.71
C VAL A 150 12.24 4.45 8.80
N SER A 151 11.22 5.15 9.28
CA SER A 151 9.88 4.60 9.47
C SER A 151 8.82 5.69 9.60
N GLY A 152 7.58 5.32 9.34
CA GLY A 152 6.40 6.16 9.46
C GLY A 152 5.25 5.52 8.69
N THR A 153 4.08 6.12 8.75
CA THR A 153 2.91 5.72 7.97
C THR A 153 2.95 6.46 6.64
N ASP A 154 3.18 5.73 5.56
CA ASP A 154 3.08 6.19 4.17
C ASP A 154 1.94 5.43 3.51
N SER A 155 1.15 6.10 2.68
CA SER A 155 0.30 5.43 1.70
C SER A 155 1.14 5.17 0.45
N ASP A 156 1.03 4.00 -0.17
CA ASP A 156 1.84 3.66 -1.35
C ASP A 156 1.64 4.65 -2.50
N ILE A 157 0.42 5.17 -2.66
CA ILE A 157 0.13 6.32 -3.53
C ILE A 157 -1.01 7.16 -2.96
N ALA A 158 -0.95 8.47 -3.18
CA ALA A 158 -2.07 9.38 -3.03
C ALA A 158 -2.44 10.01 -4.39
N ILE A 159 -3.73 10.10 -4.69
CA ILE A 159 -4.27 10.68 -5.93
C ILE A 159 -5.24 11.80 -5.56
N ALA A 160 -4.95 13.02 -6.00
CA ALA A 160 -5.85 14.16 -5.88
C ALA A 160 -6.80 14.24 -7.07
N TYR A 161 -8.08 14.49 -6.79
CA TYR A 161 -9.12 14.52 -7.82
C TYR A 161 -10.26 15.45 -7.41
N TYR A 162 -11.06 15.86 -8.39
CA TYR A 162 -12.33 16.52 -8.15
C TYR A 162 -13.45 15.49 -8.16
N ASN A 163 -14.35 15.57 -7.19
CA ASN A 163 -15.58 14.81 -7.21
C ASN A 163 -16.62 15.42 -8.17
N HIS A 164 -17.78 14.79 -8.33
CA HIS A 164 -18.87 15.30 -9.20
C HIS A 164 -19.49 16.61 -8.70
N GLN A 165 -19.19 17.03 -7.46
CA GLN A 165 -19.57 18.33 -6.89
C GLN A 165 -18.50 19.41 -7.13
N GLY A 166 -17.38 19.06 -7.77
CA GLY A 166 -16.26 19.98 -7.99
C GLY A 166 -15.40 20.21 -6.76
N GLU A 167 -15.55 19.41 -5.71
CA GLU A 167 -14.76 19.51 -4.49
C GLU A 167 -13.43 18.76 -4.65
N LEU A 168 -12.34 19.40 -4.22
CA LEU A 168 -11.02 18.78 -4.24
C LEU A 168 -10.93 17.69 -3.16
N CYS A 169 -10.59 16.48 -3.58
CA CYS A 169 -10.53 15.28 -2.77
C CYS A 169 -9.14 14.63 -2.85
N LEU A 170 -8.79 13.82 -1.85
CA LEU A 170 -7.58 13.02 -1.83
C LEU A 170 -7.93 11.55 -1.63
N TRP A 171 -7.32 10.68 -2.43
CA TRP A 171 -7.48 9.25 -2.34
C TRP A 171 -6.15 8.59 -1.98
N LEU A 172 -6.07 8.03 -0.78
CA LEU A 172 -4.94 7.26 -0.29
C LEU A 172 -5.14 5.79 -0.65
N ILE A 173 -4.11 5.15 -1.21
CA ILE A 173 -4.15 3.73 -1.58
C ILE A 173 -2.94 3.01 -0.98
N GLU A 174 -3.19 1.87 -0.35
CA GLU A 174 -2.20 0.86 0.02
C GLU A 174 -2.29 -0.32 -0.97
N HIS A 175 -1.17 -0.74 -1.52
CA HIS A 175 -1.04 -1.83 -2.46
C HIS A 175 -0.46 -3.09 -1.81
N LYS A 176 -1.16 -4.22 -1.93
CA LYS A 176 -0.69 -5.54 -1.50
C LYS A 176 -0.58 -6.50 -2.67
N LEU A 177 0.64 -6.99 -2.92
CA LEU A 177 0.89 -7.95 -3.98
C LEU A 177 0.81 -9.39 -3.45
N THR A 178 1.79 -9.80 -2.66
CA THR A 178 1.95 -11.18 -2.18
C THR A 178 1.94 -11.31 -0.66
N GLU A 179 1.83 -10.19 0.05
CA GLU A 179 1.81 -10.16 1.51
C GLU A 179 0.68 -11.04 2.04
N SER A 180 1.01 -11.90 3.01
CA SER A 180 0.03 -12.76 3.68
C SER A 180 -0.72 -12.03 4.79
N GLU A 181 -0.25 -10.86 5.20
CA GLU A 181 -0.83 -10.03 6.25
C GLU A 181 -0.31 -8.59 6.13
N PHE A 182 -1.10 -7.63 6.61
CA PHE A 182 -0.71 -6.24 6.79
C PHE A 182 0.34 -6.05 7.90
N THR A 183 0.99 -4.89 7.92
CA THR A 183 2.02 -4.60 8.93
C THR A 183 1.44 -4.58 10.35
N THR A 184 1.81 -5.57 11.15
CA THR A 184 1.37 -5.69 12.55
C THR A 184 2.02 -4.65 13.48
N CYS A 185 1.37 -4.38 14.60
CA CYS A 185 1.77 -3.31 15.52
C CYS A 185 3.17 -3.51 16.10
N GLY A 186 4.09 -2.64 15.67
CA GLY A 186 5.43 -2.55 16.25
C GLY A 186 5.42 -2.13 17.71
N GLY A 187 4.41 -1.36 18.14
CA GLY A 187 4.24 -0.98 19.54
C GLY A 187 3.95 -2.18 20.45
N PHE A 188 3.10 -3.10 20.01
CA PHE A 188 2.79 -4.34 20.72
C PHE A 188 4.02 -5.26 20.83
N ARG A 189 4.83 -5.35 19.76
CA ARG A 189 6.04 -6.17 19.71
C ARG A 189 7.29 -5.48 20.29
N SER A 190 7.18 -4.21 20.69
CA SER A 190 8.35 -3.43 21.12
C SER A 190 8.93 -3.97 22.42
N LYS A 191 10.25 -4.17 22.43
CA LYS A 191 11.03 -4.47 23.65
C LYS A 191 11.08 -3.29 24.63
N GLY A 192 10.71 -2.09 24.18
CA GLY A 192 10.66 -0.88 25.02
C GLY A 192 9.37 -0.76 25.86
N ARG A 193 8.43 -1.70 25.73
CA ARG A 193 7.20 -1.70 26.52
C ARG A 193 7.50 -1.82 28.02
N GLN A 194 6.69 -1.12 28.80
CA GLN A 194 6.65 -1.17 30.26
C GLN A 194 5.38 -1.91 30.71
N PRO A 195 5.29 -2.38 31.98
CA PRO A 195 4.09 -3.09 32.48
C PRO A 195 2.78 -2.32 32.30
N ARG A 196 2.82 -0.98 32.27
CA ARG A 196 1.65 -0.13 31.99
C ARG A 196 1.14 -0.24 30.54
N HIS A 197 1.99 -0.63 29.59
CA HIS A 197 1.60 -0.78 28.18
C HIS A 197 0.86 -2.09 27.97
N ASN A 198 -0.45 -2.08 28.19
CA ASN A 198 -1.29 -3.28 28.20
C ASN A 198 -2.24 -3.35 26.99
N CYS A 199 -1.89 -4.17 25.99
CA CYS A 199 -2.74 -4.41 24.83
C CYS A 199 -3.91 -5.37 25.08
N SER A 200 -4.02 -5.98 26.27
CA SER A 200 -5.21 -6.73 26.66
C SER A 200 -6.40 -5.85 27.03
N LYS A 201 -6.19 -4.53 27.16
CA LYS A 201 -7.28 -3.56 27.36
C LYS A 201 -8.11 -3.43 26.08
N SER A 202 -9.42 -3.25 26.23
CA SER A 202 -10.34 -2.96 25.13
C SER A 202 -10.06 -1.59 24.51
N PHE A 203 -10.62 -1.35 23.32
CA PHE A 203 -10.54 -0.05 22.65
C PHE A 203 -11.01 1.11 23.55
N SER A 204 -12.18 0.98 24.19
CA SER A 204 -12.72 2.01 25.09
C SER A 204 -11.84 2.23 26.33
N SER A 205 -11.26 1.15 26.89
CA SER A 205 -10.31 1.28 28.01
C SER A 205 -9.01 1.98 27.62
N ILE A 206 -8.53 1.80 26.38
CA ILE A 206 -7.35 2.51 25.87
C ILE A 206 -7.69 3.97 25.56
N LEU A 207 -8.90 4.29 25.09
CA LEU A 207 -9.30 5.69 24.90
C LEU A 207 -9.37 6.46 26.22
N ALA A 208 -9.88 5.83 27.27
CA ALA A 208 -9.93 6.41 28.61
C ALA A 208 -8.54 6.61 29.24
N ASP A 209 -7.58 5.73 28.91
CA ASP A 209 -6.19 5.79 29.36
C ASP A 209 -5.24 5.46 28.21
N LYS A 210 -4.94 6.48 27.39
CA LYS A 210 -4.11 6.32 26.19
C LYS A 210 -2.67 5.94 26.53
N HIS A 211 -2.21 6.20 27.76
CA HIS A 211 -0.88 5.79 28.24
C HIS A 211 -0.74 4.26 28.34
N ALA A 212 -1.84 3.51 28.30
CA ALA A 212 -1.81 2.06 28.16
C ALA A 212 -1.27 1.59 26.80
N CYS A 213 -1.18 2.47 25.78
CA CYS A 213 -0.60 2.13 24.49
C CYS A 213 0.84 2.66 24.36
N TYR A 214 1.78 1.78 24.00
CA TYR A 214 3.18 2.15 23.75
C TYR A 214 3.35 3.24 22.68
N TYR A 215 2.56 3.17 21.58
CA TYR A 215 2.63 4.18 20.52
C TYR A 215 2.27 5.58 21.00
N HIS A 216 1.33 5.68 21.94
CA HIS A 216 0.99 6.97 22.51
C HIS A 216 2.02 7.40 23.56
N ASP A 217 2.23 6.56 24.59
CA ASP A 217 3.01 6.92 25.76
C ASP A 217 4.50 7.09 25.47
N ALA A 218 5.12 6.11 24.80
CA ALA A 218 6.57 6.08 24.60
C ALA A 218 7.01 6.70 23.28
N ARG A 219 6.13 6.70 22.27
CA ARG A 219 6.46 7.21 20.92
C ARG A 219 5.84 8.57 20.61
N GLY A 220 4.86 9.03 21.38
CA GLY A 220 4.21 10.32 21.15
C GLY A 220 3.37 10.38 19.87
N PHE A 221 2.99 9.24 19.29
CA PHE A 221 2.19 9.19 18.07
C PHE A 221 0.77 9.66 18.37
N ASN A 222 0.16 10.35 17.40
CA ASN A 222 -1.18 10.93 17.56
C ASN A 222 -2.32 9.95 17.29
N TYR A 223 -2.04 8.66 17.03
CA TYR A 223 -3.06 7.71 16.57
C TYR A 223 -4.30 7.66 17.47
N TRP A 224 -4.12 7.52 18.79
CA TRP A 224 -5.24 7.47 19.72
C TRP A 224 -5.91 8.82 19.95
N LYS A 225 -5.24 9.95 19.69
CA LYS A 225 -5.88 11.28 19.73
C LYS A 225 -6.83 11.46 18.55
N ILE A 226 -6.37 11.10 17.35
CA ILE A 226 -7.19 11.16 16.13
C ILE A 226 -8.34 10.15 16.23
N THR A 227 -8.08 8.94 16.75
CA THR A 227 -9.12 7.94 17.01
C THR A 227 -10.18 8.47 17.99
N ASP A 228 -9.77 9.18 19.04
CA ASP A 228 -10.69 9.77 20.02
C ASP A 228 -11.57 10.86 19.41
N ALA A 229 -11.00 11.73 18.57
CA ALA A 229 -11.74 12.74 17.83
C ALA A 229 -12.68 12.14 16.77
N ASN A 230 -12.47 10.87 16.39
CA ASN A 230 -13.18 10.17 15.33
C ASN A 230 -13.83 8.87 15.81
N GLN A 231 -14.29 8.79 17.06
CA GLN A 231 -14.88 7.56 17.62
C GLN A 231 -16.04 7.03 16.77
N GLY A 232 -16.86 7.91 16.20
CA GLY A 232 -17.97 7.55 15.31
C GLY A 232 -17.53 6.83 14.02
N PHE A 233 -16.24 6.87 13.65
CA PHE A 233 -15.69 6.09 12.54
C PHE A 233 -15.49 4.60 12.90
N PHE A 234 -15.44 4.27 14.19
CA PHE A 234 -15.19 2.91 14.69
C PHE A 234 -16.38 2.39 15.52
N PRO A 235 -17.63 2.43 15.02
CA PRO A 235 -18.83 2.19 15.83
C PRO A 235 -18.86 0.79 16.48
N ASN A 236 -18.21 -0.20 15.87
CA ASN A 236 -18.18 -1.58 16.36
C ASN A 236 -16.94 -1.88 17.21
N HIS A 237 -16.24 -0.85 17.70
CA HIS A 237 -15.06 -1.05 18.55
C HIS A 237 -15.36 -1.83 19.84
N GLY A 238 -16.63 -1.86 20.27
CA GLY A 238 -17.10 -2.59 21.45
C GLY A 238 -17.04 -4.12 21.31
N ASP A 239 -17.00 -4.63 20.09
CA ASP A 239 -16.96 -6.07 19.80
C ASP A 239 -15.59 -6.70 20.11
N HIS A 240 -14.58 -5.86 20.37
CA HIS A 240 -13.22 -6.30 20.67
C HIS A 240 -12.90 -6.18 22.15
N ALA A 241 -12.75 -7.35 22.81
CA ALA A 241 -12.37 -7.44 24.21
C ALA A 241 -10.95 -6.90 24.51
N GLN A 242 -10.09 -6.83 23.49
CA GLN A 242 -8.70 -6.39 23.57
C GLN A 242 -8.41 -5.36 22.48
N CYS A 243 -7.19 -4.80 22.45
CA CYS A 243 -6.80 -3.86 21.40
C CYS A 243 -6.92 -4.54 20.02
N PRO A 244 -7.76 -4.04 19.10
CA PRO A 244 -7.92 -4.66 17.78
C PRO A 244 -6.66 -4.49 16.91
N PHE A 245 -5.88 -3.44 17.16
CA PHE A 245 -4.74 -3.06 16.35
C PHE A 245 -3.44 -3.77 16.77
N GLN A 246 -3.49 -4.96 17.38
CA GLN A 246 -2.27 -5.72 17.69
C GLN A 246 -1.69 -6.41 16.43
N GLY A 247 -2.59 -6.92 15.58
CA GLY A 247 -2.28 -7.63 14.34
C GLY A 247 -2.32 -6.73 13.09
N GLY A 248 -2.71 -7.30 11.96
CA GLY A 248 -2.68 -6.64 10.64
C GLY A 248 -3.54 -5.38 10.55
N MET A 249 -4.66 -5.33 11.28
CA MET A 249 -5.53 -4.14 11.34
C MET A 249 -4.80 -2.86 11.75
N ASN A 250 -3.62 -2.95 12.37
CA ASN A 250 -2.78 -1.79 12.68
C ASN A 250 -2.40 -0.95 11.45
N GLN A 251 -2.09 -1.56 10.31
CA GLN A 251 -1.74 -0.78 9.12
C GLN A 251 -2.96 -0.06 8.56
N LEU A 252 -4.10 -0.76 8.46
CA LEU A 252 -5.36 -0.19 8.01
C LEU A 252 -5.79 0.98 8.90
N TRP A 253 -5.71 0.79 10.22
CA TRP A 253 -5.97 1.85 11.20
C TRP A 253 -5.07 3.06 10.98
N ARG A 254 -3.75 2.89 10.89
CA ARG A 254 -2.83 4.04 10.69
C ARG A 254 -3.08 4.80 9.39
N ASN A 255 -3.28 4.10 8.27
CA ASN A 255 -3.57 4.74 6.98
C ASN A 255 -4.93 5.45 6.98
N GLN A 256 -5.94 4.87 7.64
CA GLN A 256 -7.23 5.53 7.82
C GLN A 256 -7.12 6.78 8.71
N LEU A 257 -6.32 6.73 9.77
CA LEU A 257 -6.05 7.91 10.60
C LEU A 257 -5.29 8.99 9.84
N LEU A 258 -4.39 8.62 8.92
CA LEU A 258 -3.74 9.57 8.01
C LEU A 258 -4.83 10.30 7.20
N ALA A 259 -5.73 9.56 6.55
CA ALA A 259 -6.84 10.12 5.78
C ALA A 259 -7.71 11.08 6.61
N LEU A 260 -8.18 10.63 7.78
CA LEU A 260 -9.02 11.44 8.68
C LEU A 260 -8.30 12.71 9.14
N SER A 261 -7.01 12.59 9.47
CA SER A 261 -6.23 13.74 9.94
C SER A 261 -5.99 14.79 8.86
N ILE A 262 -5.84 14.40 7.59
CA ILE A 262 -5.70 15.33 6.46
C ILE A 262 -7.03 16.03 6.22
N GLU A 263 -8.14 15.30 6.22
CA GLU A 263 -9.47 15.88 5.98
C GLU A 263 -9.88 16.90 7.05
N GLN A 264 -9.43 16.71 8.29
CA GLN A 264 -9.73 17.58 9.43
C GLN A 264 -8.78 18.77 9.57
N ASP A 265 -7.71 18.81 8.79
CA ASP A 265 -6.70 19.83 8.88
C ASP A 265 -7.01 20.97 7.91
N GLU A 266 -7.44 22.12 8.43
CA GLU A 266 -7.78 23.31 7.62
C GLU A 266 -6.60 23.86 6.81
N ARG A 267 -5.37 23.43 7.09
CA ARG A 267 -4.17 23.77 6.30
C ARG A 267 -4.07 22.93 5.02
N GLN A 268 -4.78 21.81 4.95
CA GLN A 268 -4.87 20.94 3.77
C GLN A 268 -6.03 21.39 2.88
N PRO A 269 -5.88 21.34 1.54
CA PRO A 269 -6.89 21.84 0.62
C PRO A 269 -8.04 20.83 0.36
N TYR A 270 -7.95 19.63 0.94
CA TYR A 270 -8.83 18.51 0.59
C TYR A 270 -10.11 18.51 1.41
N ARG A 271 -11.24 18.56 0.72
CA ARG A 271 -12.58 18.51 1.32
C ARG A 271 -12.95 17.11 1.81
N HIS A 272 -12.55 16.10 1.06
CA HIS A 272 -12.78 14.69 1.37
C HIS A 272 -11.50 13.89 1.19
N VAL A 273 -11.24 12.99 2.14
CA VAL A 273 -10.09 12.07 2.07
C VAL A 273 -10.56 10.64 2.32
N THR A 274 -10.29 9.76 1.37
CA THR A 274 -10.65 8.34 1.43
C THR A 274 -9.41 7.46 1.42
N PHE A 275 -9.50 6.28 2.04
CA PHE A 275 -8.43 5.29 2.06
C PHE A 275 -8.90 4.00 1.40
N SER A 276 -8.06 3.40 0.56
CA SER A 276 -8.37 2.11 -0.05
C SER A 276 -7.20 1.14 0.03
N VAL A 277 -7.53 -0.13 -0.04
CA VAL A 277 -6.56 -1.20 -0.30
C VAL A 277 -6.79 -1.72 -1.71
N VAL A 278 -5.73 -1.75 -2.51
CA VAL A 278 -5.68 -2.57 -3.73
C VAL A 278 -4.89 -3.83 -3.45
N ARG A 279 -5.39 -4.98 -3.90
CA ARG A 279 -4.69 -6.26 -3.77
C ARG A 279 -4.64 -7.04 -5.06
N HIS A 280 -3.69 -7.96 -5.17
CA HIS A 280 -3.74 -8.97 -6.22
C HIS A 280 -5.04 -9.81 -6.10
N PRO A 281 -5.79 -10.09 -7.20
CA PRO A 281 -7.09 -10.77 -7.14
C PRO A 281 -7.02 -12.18 -6.52
N ARG A 282 -5.89 -12.87 -6.68
CA ARG A 282 -5.65 -14.20 -6.08
C ARG A 282 -5.17 -14.16 -4.61
N ASN A 283 -4.90 -12.98 -4.04
CA ASN A 283 -4.37 -12.88 -2.67
C ASN A 283 -5.50 -12.86 -1.62
N THR A 284 -6.04 -14.04 -1.29
CA THR A 284 -7.12 -14.21 -0.30
C THR A 284 -6.64 -14.21 1.16
N TYR A 285 -5.32 -14.22 1.40
CA TYR A 285 -4.77 -14.25 2.77
C TYR A 285 -5.07 -12.99 3.59
N LEU A 286 -5.47 -11.90 2.93
CA LEU A 286 -5.83 -10.65 3.57
C LEU A 286 -7.31 -10.56 3.95
N ASP A 287 -8.15 -11.51 3.50
CA ASP A 287 -9.61 -11.44 3.62
C ASP A 287 -10.06 -11.31 5.08
N GLU A 288 -9.49 -12.10 5.99
CA GLU A 288 -9.86 -12.08 7.40
C GLU A 288 -9.64 -10.70 8.02
N THR A 289 -8.45 -10.11 7.81
CA THR A 289 -8.11 -8.78 8.34
C THR A 289 -8.94 -7.67 7.69
N LEU A 290 -9.20 -7.77 6.37
CA LEU A 290 -10.04 -6.80 5.65
C LEU A 290 -11.49 -6.84 6.12
N ILE A 291 -12.07 -8.03 6.25
CA ILE A 291 -13.44 -8.23 6.77
C ILE A 291 -13.53 -7.73 8.21
N ALA A 292 -12.56 -8.08 9.06
CA ALA A 292 -12.52 -7.61 10.44
C ALA A 292 -12.47 -6.07 10.52
N TYR A 293 -11.67 -5.44 9.66
CA TYR A 293 -11.55 -3.98 9.63
C TYR A 293 -12.83 -3.31 9.09
N GLN A 294 -13.41 -3.85 8.01
CA GLN A 294 -14.70 -3.39 7.47
C GLN A 294 -15.81 -3.48 8.52
N ASN A 295 -15.85 -4.57 9.28
CA ASN A 295 -16.78 -4.73 10.40
C ASN A 295 -16.53 -3.70 11.50
N LEU A 296 -15.27 -3.47 11.91
CA LEU A 296 -14.92 -2.48 12.94
C LEU A 296 -15.46 -1.07 12.61
N ILE A 297 -15.43 -0.69 11.34
CA ILE A 297 -15.87 0.63 10.85
C ILE A 297 -17.31 0.62 10.30
N ALA A 298 -18.06 -0.47 10.48
CA ALA A 298 -19.40 -0.68 9.95
C ALA A 298 -19.54 -0.39 8.43
N ASN A 299 -18.59 -0.86 7.63
CA ASN A 299 -18.54 -0.65 6.18
C ASN A 299 -18.59 0.84 5.77
N ASN A 300 -17.93 1.71 6.55
CA ASN A 300 -17.85 3.13 6.24
C ASN A 300 -17.31 3.35 4.80
N PRO A 301 -18.01 4.12 3.94
CA PRO A 301 -17.65 4.29 2.54
C PRO A 301 -16.34 5.03 2.31
N LYS A 302 -15.74 5.65 3.34
CA LYS A 302 -14.40 6.24 3.25
C LYS A 302 -13.27 5.20 3.22
N PHE A 303 -13.59 3.94 3.49
CA PHE A 303 -12.70 2.81 3.27
C PHE A 303 -13.24 1.92 2.15
N SER A 304 -12.39 1.57 1.17
CA SER A 304 -12.78 0.60 0.14
C SER A 304 -11.66 -0.38 -0.19
N VAL A 305 -12.04 -1.50 -0.81
CA VAL A 305 -11.11 -2.54 -1.24
C VAL A 305 -11.42 -2.86 -2.70
N PHE A 306 -10.39 -2.94 -3.52
CA PHE A 306 -10.48 -3.40 -4.91
C PHE A 306 -9.24 -4.23 -5.26
N THR A 307 -9.22 -4.76 -6.46
CA THR A 307 -8.15 -5.62 -6.96
C THR A 307 -7.39 -4.97 -8.11
N SER A 308 -6.17 -5.44 -8.37
CA SER A 308 -5.45 -5.06 -9.58
C SER A 308 -6.20 -5.46 -10.85
N ALA A 309 -7.03 -6.52 -10.81
CA ALA A 309 -7.89 -6.89 -11.94
C ALA A 309 -8.94 -5.80 -12.25
N ASP A 310 -9.56 -5.20 -11.23
CA ASP A 310 -10.52 -4.11 -11.43
C ASP A 310 -9.90 -2.91 -12.18
N VAL A 311 -8.65 -2.60 -11.85
CA VAL A 311 -7.88 -1.53 -12.51
C VAL A 311 -7.56 -1.88 -13.96
N ILE A 312 -7.14 -3.13 -14.19
CA ILE A 312 -6.74 -3.63 -15.50
C ILE A 312 -7.95 -3.75 -16.43
N ASP A 313 -9.08 -4.27 -15.94
CA ASP A 313 -10.32 -4.37 -16.70
C ASP A 313 -10.90 -2.99 -17.04
N ALA A 314 -10.79 -2.03 -16.11
CA ALA A 314 -11.16 -0.64 -16.36
C ALA A 314 -10.34 -0.03 -17.50
N ALA A 315 -9.02 -0.24 -17.52
CA ALA A 315 -8.15 0.27 -18.57
C ALA A 315 -8.40 -0.40 -19.93
N SER A 316 -8.51 -1.73 -19.98
CA SER A 316 -8.80 -2.47 -21.22
C SER A 316 -10.13 -2.09 -21.87
N SER A 317 -11.10 -1.60 -21.10
CA SER A 317 -12.40 -1.18 -21.63
C SER A 317 -12.33 0.01 -22.61
N PHE A 318 -11.19 0.69 -22.71
CA PHE A 318 -10.99 1.84 -23.61
C PHE A 318 -10.45 1.47 -25.00
N GLY A 319 -9.95 0.23 -25.20
CA GLY A 319 -9.46 -0.24 -26.50
C GLY A 319 -8.35 0.62 -27.11
N ASP A 320 -7.49 1.19 -26.26
CA ASP A 320 -6.35 2.03 -26.64
C ASP A 320 -5.08 1.18 -26.75
N ASP A 321 -4.33 1.30 -27.85
CA ASP A 321 -3.15 0.47 -28.14
C ASP A 321 -2.03 0.63 -27.09
N GLN A 322 -1.87 1.81 -26.50
CA GLN A 322 -0.86 2.05 -25.47
C GLN A 322 -1.29 1.39 -24.16
N LEU A 323 -2.56 1.52 -23.78
CA LEU A 323 -3.11 0.83 -22.61
C LEU A 323 -3.05 -0.69 -22.77
N GLU A 324 -3.37 -1.23 -23.95
CA GLU A 324 -3.33 -2.68 -24.19
C GLU A 324 -1.92 -3.26 -24.09
N GLN A 325 -0.89 -2.52 -24.55
CA GLN A 325 0.50 -2.93 -24.37
C GLN A 325 0.89 -3.01 -22.89
N TRP A 326 0.56 -1.97 -22.12
CA TRP A 326 0.80 -1.97 -20.67
C TRP A 326 0.00 -3.06 -19.96
N VAL A 327 -1.30 -3.23 -20.28
CA VAL A 327 -2.15 -4.26 -19.69
C VAL A 327 -1.57 -5.65 -19.96
N SER A 328 -1.20 -5.94 -21.21
CA SER A 328 -0.58 -7.22 -21.56
C SER A 328 0.71 -7.45 -20.77
N TRP A 329 1.56 -6.43 -20.66
CA TRP A 329 2.79 -6.49 -19.89
C TRP A 329 2.52 -6.73 -18.39
N TYR A 330 1.55 -6.02 -17.80
CA TYR A 330 1.21 -6.11 -16.37
C TYR A 330 0.62 -7.48 -16.04
N LYS A 331 -0.32 -7.98 -16.86
CA LYS A 331 -0.90 -9.32 -16.71
C LYS A 331 0.19 -10.40 -16.80
N ASN A 332 1.13 -10.25 -17.74
CA ASN A 332 2.20 -11.21 -17.92
C ASN A 332 3.19 -11.21 -16.73
N LEU A 333 3.59 -10.05 -16.22
CA LEU A 333 4.48 -9.96 -15.05
C LEU A 333 3.80 -10.42 -13.76
N TYR A 334 2.59 -9.91 -13.47
CA TYR A 334 1.95 -10.09 -12.17
C TYR A 334 0.89 -11.20 -12.13
N ALA A 335 0.65 -11.93 -13.23
CA ALA A 335 -0.32 -13.02 -13.32
C ALA A 335 -1.75 -12.64 -12.87
N VAL A 336 -2.19 -11.46 -13.33
CA VAL A 336 -3.51 -10.85 -13.06
C VAL A 336 -4.54 -11.22 -14.11
#